data_AF-A0A921ILD5-F1
#
_entry.id   AF-A0A921ILD5-F1
#
_cell.length_a   1.000
_cell.length_b   1.000
_cell.length_c   1.000
_cell.angle_alpha   90.00
_cell.angle_beta   90.00
_cell.angle_gamma   90.00
#
_symmetry.space_group_name_H-M   'P 1'
#
loop_
_entity.id
_entity.type
_entity.pdbx_description
1 polymer ?
#
loop_
_entity_poly.entity_id
_entity_poly.type
_entity_poly.pdbx_seq_one_letter_code
_entity_poly.pdbx_strand_id
1 'polypeptide(L)'
;MEQAGQEYLAVYRRDFSELEGLQKAEQVTYALQRAKDTLCFHAKRRTSKQEISCSLCGLDEAFAGRLLCYMYENAVAPEQVPDVLRDLCGAAV
;
A
#
# COMPACT_ATOMS: atom_id res chain seq x y z
N MET A 1 -4.30 11.42 -19.00
CA MET A 1 -3.28 10.69 -19.79
C MET A 1 -3.06 9.37 -19.08
N GLU A 2 -3.78 8.33 -19.49
CA GLU A 2 -3.50 6.95 -19.08
C GLU A 2 -2.15 6.58 -19.69
N GLN A 3 -1.14 6.33 -18.86
CA GLN A 3 0.10 5.72 -19.35
C GLN A 3 -0.22 4.26 -19.62
N ALA A 4 -0.21 3.88 -20.91
CA ALA A 4 -0.42 2.50 -21.34
C ALA A 4 0.56 1.57 -20.61
N GLY A 5 0.03 0.71 -19.72
CA GLY A 5 0.80 -0.31 -18.99
C GLY A 5 0.74 -0.24 -17.47
N GLN A 6 -0.01 0.70 -16.87
CA GLN A 6 -0.24 0.76 -15.43
C GLN A 6 -1.74 0.82 -15.11
N GLU A 7 -2.22 -0.17 -14.35
CA GLU A 7 -3.62 -0.29 -13.93
C GLU A 7 -3.68 -0.37 -12.40
N TYR A 8 -4.50 0.48 -11.77
CA TYR A 8 -4.81 0.31 -10.35
C TYR A 8 -5.88 -0.77 -10.20
N LEU A 9 -5.50 -1.89 -9.58
CA LEU A 9 -6.40 -3.00 -9.31
C LEU A 9 -7.32 -2.70 -8.14
N ALA A 10 -6.79 -2.03 -7.11
CA ALA A 10 -7.55 -1.60 -5.95
C ALA A 10 -6.87 -0.41 -5.25
N VAL A 11 -7.69 0.46 -4.65
CA VAL A 11 -7.23 1.60 -3.85
C VAL A 11 -8.12 1.71 -2.61
N TYR A 12 -7.51 1.68 -1.43
CA TYR A 12 -8.17 1.92 -0.15
C TYR A 12 -7.65 3.19 0.50
N ARG A 13 -8.53 3.91 1.18
CA ARG A 13 -8.19 5.11 1.94
C ARG A 13 -8.68 4.96 3.36
N ARG A 14 -7.77 5.19 4.31
CA ARG A 14 -8.09 5.18 5.73
C ARG A 14 -7.90 6.59 6.27
N ASP A 15 -8.99 7.20 6.70
CA ASP A 15 -8.99 8.49 7.35
C ASP A 15 -8.85 8.31 8.86
N PHE A 16 -7.98 9.11 9.44
CA PHE A 16 -7.69 9.18 10.87
C PHE A 16 -8.15 10.55 11.35
N SER A 17 -9.07 10.58 12.30
CA SER A 17 -9.48 11.83 12.94
C SER A 17 -8.41 12.34 13.89
N GLU A 18 -8.40 13.64 14.15
CA GLU A 18 -7.58 14.19 15.22
C GLU A 18 -8.07 13.68 16.57
N LEU A 19 -7.13 13.24 17.40
CA LEU A 19 -7.32 12.88 18.80
C LEU A 19 -6.35 13.73 19.59
N GLU A 20 -6.87 14.62 20.44
CA GLU A 20 -6.08 15.61 21.16
C GLU A 20 -4.94 14.96 21.95
N GLY A 21 -3.71 15.42 21.72
CA GLY A 21 -2.49 14.90 22.36
C GLY A 21 -2.01 13.53 21.87
N LEU A 22 -2.75 12.83 21.01
CA LEU A 22 -2.43 11.45 20.60
C LEU A 22 -2.20 11.30 19.09
N GLN A 23 -3.00 11.96 18.26
CA GLN A 23 -2.99 11.76 16.81
C GLN A 23 -3.46 13.01 16.08
N LYS A 24 -2.77 13.41 15.01
CA LYS A 24 -3.27 14.45 14.10
C LYS A 24 -4.19 13.85 13.03
N ALA A 25 -5.16 14.65 12.57
CA ALA A 25 -5.99 14.23 11.47
C ALA A 25 -5.13 13.94 10.23
N GLU A 26 -5.30 12.77 9.63
CA GLU A 26 -4.53 12.34 8.48
C GLU A 26 -5.33 11.36 7.63
N GLN A 27 -4.81 11.05 6.45
CA GLN A 27 -5.30 9.95 5.62
C GLN A 27 -4.10 9.16 5.10
N VAL A 28 -4.22 7.84 5.11
CA VAL A 28 -3.30 6.94 4.42
C VAL A 28 -4.03 6.29 3.25
N THR A 29 -3.42 6.38 2.07
CA THR A 29 -3.85 5.64 0.86
C THR A 29 -2.98 4.41 0.71
N TYR A 30 -3.63 3.27 0.48
CA TYR A 30 -2.99 2.01 0.08
C TYR A 30 -3.49 1.65 -1.31
N ALA A 31 -2.62 1.22 -2.20
CA ALA A 31 -3.01 0.83 -3.55
C ALA A 31 -2.25 -0.40 -4.01
N LEU A 32 -2.95 -1.25 -4.76
CA LEU A 32 -2.34 -2.33 -5.54
C LEU A 32 -2.44 -1.94 -7.01
N GLN A 33 -1.28 -1.87 -7.66
CA GLN A 33 -1.14 -1.54 -9.06
C GLN A 33 -0.56 -2.74 -9.82
N ARG A 34 -1.05 -2.99 -11.03
CA ARG A 34 -0.36 -3.83 -12.01
C ARG A 34 0.44 -2.91 -12.94
N ALA A 35 1.75 -3.12 -12.97
CA ALA A 35 2.65 -2.48 -13.92
C ALA A 35 3.26 -3.57 -14.80
N LYS A 36 2.81 -3.66 -16.06
CA LYS A 36 3.11 -4.79 -16.96
C LYS A 36 2.69 -6.13 -16.30
N ASP A 37 3.63 -7.04 -16.08
CA ASP A 37 3.40 -8.35 -15.46
C ASP A 37 3.78 -8.40 -13.97
N THR A 38 4.03 -7.25 -13.35
CA THR A 38 4.43 -7.16 -11.94
C THR A 38 3.39 -6.40 -11.14
N LEU A 39 3.10 -6.92 -9.95
CA LEU A 39 2.25 -6.26 -8.98
C LEU A 39 3.09 -5.31 -8.14
N CYS A 40 2.58 -4.12 -7.86
CA CYS A 40 3.21 -3.10 -7.05
C CYS A 40 2.28 -2.68 -5.93
N PHE A 41 2.77 -2.72 -4.71
CA PHE A 41 2.09 -2.18 -3.55
C PHE A 41 2.52 -0.74 -3.31
N HIS A 42 1.57 0.16 -3.10
CA HIS A 42 1.83 1.55 -2.77
C HIS A 42 1.19 1.94 -1.44
N ALA A 43 1.89 2.72 -0.64
CA ALA A 43 1.34 3.35 0.56
C ALA A 43 1.82 4.79 0.69
N LYS A 44 0.89 5.71 0.97
CA LYS A 44 1.18 7.13 1.06
C LYS A 44 0.30 7.85 2.07
N ARG A 45 0.91 8.66 2.92
CA ARG A 45 0.19 9.66 3.74
C ARG A 45 -0.19 10.85 2.88
N ARG A 46 -1.42 11.35 3.01
CA ARG A 46 -1.91 12.52 2.26
C ARG A 46 -1.02 13.75 2.43
N THR A 47 -0.44 13.93 3.61
CA THR A 47 0.44 15.04 4.00
C THR A 47 1.88 14.85 3.50
N SER A 48 2.28 13.61 3.21
CA SER A 48 3.64 13.28 2.80
C SER A 48 3.83 13.45 1.30
N LYS A 49 4.99 13.99 0.92
CA LYS A 49 5.45 13.98 -0.47
C LYS A 49 6.01 12.62 -0.88
N GLN A 50 6.45 11.82 0.10
CA GLN A 50 7.02 10.51 -0.13
C GLN A 50 5.94 9.44 -0.19
N GLU A 51 6.06 8.57 -1.18
CA GLU A 51 5.27 7.36 -1.36
C GLU A 51 6.19 6.16 -1.18
N ILE A 52 5.71 5.14 -0.49
CA ILE A 52 6.36 3.84 -0.43
C ILE A 52 5.81 2.99 -1.57
N SER A 53 6.71 2.37 -2.34
CA SER A 53 6.37 1.48 -3.44
C SER A 53 7.21 0.21 -3.34
N CYS A 54 6.55 -0.94 -3.32
CA CYS A 54 7.18 -2.25 -3.22
C CYS A 54 6.72 -3.15 -4.37
N SER A 55 7.66 -3.74 -5.10
CA SER A 55 7.33 -4.73 -6.13
C SER A 55 7.03 -6.07 -5.47
N LEU A 56 5.97 -6.74 -5.90
CA LEU A 56 5.53 -8.04 -5.42
C LEU A 56 5.80 -9.07 -6.51
N CYS A 57 7.00 -9.66 -6.48
CA CYS A 57 7.51 -10.56 -7.49
C CYS A 57 6.97 -11.98 -7.30
N GLY A 58 6.24 -12.50 -8.29
CA GLY A 58 5.76 -13.89 -8.27
C GLY A 58 4.57 -14.14 -7.33
N LEU A 59 3.95 -13.10 -6.78
CA LEU A 59 2.70 -13.21 -6.05
C LEU A 59 1.51 -13.19 -7.00
N ASP A 60 0.49 -14.02 -6.73
CA ASP A 60 -0.78 -13.93 -7.43
C ASP A 60 -1.58 -12.71 -6.98
N GLU A 61 -2.45 -12.22 -7.87
CA GLU A 61 -3.26 -11.02 -7.64
C GLU A 61 -4.19 -11.18 -6.42
N ALA A 62 -4.76 -12.35 -6.19
CA ALA A 62 -5.69 -12.57 -5.09
C ALA A 62 -4.96 -12.52 -3.73
N PHE A 63 -3.74 -13.05 -3.65
CA PHE A 63 -2.89 -12.94 -2.47
C PHE A 63 -2.44 -11.50 -2.24
N ALA A 64 -1.98 -10.81 -3.28
CA ALA A 64 -1.63 -9.38 -3.19
C ALA A 64 -2.82 -8.52 -2.74
N GLY A 65 -4.03 -8.84 -3.21
CA GLY A 65 -5.27 -8.20 -2.74
C GLY A 65 -5.54 -8.44 -1.26
N ARG A 66 -5.30 -9.66 -0.74
CA ARG A 66 -5.40 -9.95 0.70
C ARG A 66 -4.37 -9.18 1.52
N LEU A 67 -3.13 -9.03 1.03
CA LEU A 67 -2.12 -8.19 1.67
C LEU A 67 -2.58 -6.73 1.71
N LEU A 68 -3.18 -6.23 0.63
CA LEU A 68 -3.75 -4.90 0.60
C LEU A 68 -4.85 -4.69 1.65
N CYS A 69 -5.78 -5.64 1.78
CA CYS A 69 -6.78 -5.61 2.84
C CYS A 69 -6.11 -5.65 4.22
N TYR A 70 -5.12 -6.52 4.44
CA TYR A 70 -4.40 -6.62 5.72
C TYR A 70 -3.75 -5.29 6.12
N MET A 71 -3.02 -4.64 5.21
CA MET A 71 -2.36 -3.35 5.49
C MET A 71 -3.39 -2.26 5.80
N TYR A 72 -4.48 -2.21 5.04
CA TYR A 72 -5.57 -1.27 5.24
C TYR A 72 -6.26 -1.49 6.59
N GLU A 73 -6.67 -2.72 6.90
CA GLU A 73 -7.43 -3.09 8.10
C GLU A 73 -6.63 -2.90 9.39
N ASN A 74 -5.32 -3.15 9.33
CA ASN A 74 -4.42 -3.00 10.48
C ASN A 74 -3.77 -1.61 10.58
N ALA A 75 -4.15 -0.67 9.70
CA ALA A 75 -3.62 0.69 9.70
C ALA A 75 -2.07 0.73 9.67
N VAL A 76 -1.45 -0.17 8.90
CA VAL A 76 0.01 -0.27 8.82
C VAL A 76 0.58 1.05 8.29
N ALA A 77 1.46 1.68 9.06
CA ALA A 77 2.08 2.93 8.66
C ALA A 77 2.86 2.73 7.34
N PRO A 78 2.81 3.66 6.37
CA PRO A 78 3.54 3.51 5.12
C PRO A 78 5.02 3.13 5.31
N GLU A 79 5.68 3.71 6.30
CA GLU A 79 7.09 3.46 6.61
C GLU A 79 7.37 2.02 7.07
N GLN A 80 6.37 1.31 7.60
CA GLN A 80 6.47 -0.08 8.07
C GLN A 80 6.14 -1.10 6.97
N VAL A 81 5.50 -0.67 5.88
CA VAL A 81 5.04 -1.55 4.81
C VAL A 81 6.15 -2.44 4.24
N PRO A 82 7.38 -1.95 3.95
CA PRO A 82 8.43 -2.79 3.39
C PRO A 82 8.83 -3.93 4.32
N ASP A 83 8.85 -3.69 5.63
CA ASP A 83 9.23 -4.70 6.61
C ASP A 83 8.13 -5.74 6.79
N VAL A 84 6.87 -5.31 6.90
CA VAL A 84 5.71 -6.23 6.98
C VAL A 84 5.60 -7.10 5.73
N LEU A 85 5.81 -6.52 4.54
CA LEU A 85 5.82 -7.29 3.30
C LEU A 85 6.97 -8.30 3.26
N ARG A 86 8.18 -7.92 3.74
CA ARG A 86 9.32 -8.85 3.84
C ARG A 86 9.03 -10.00 4.80
N ASP A 87 8.39 -9.74 5.93
CA ASP A 87 8.05 -10.76 6.93
C ASP A 87 7.01 -11.75 6.40
N LEU A 88 6.03 -11.27 5.63
CA LEU A 88 4.93 -12.10 5.10
C LEU A 88 5.29 -12.83 3.80
N CYS A 89 6.12 -12.22 2.95
CA CYS A 89 6.36 -12.68 1.58
C CYS A 89 7.82 -13.10 1.31
N GLY A 90 8.74 -12.84 2.24
CA GLY A 90 10.16 -13.18 2.10
C GLY A 90 10.80 -12.56 0.87
N ALA A 91 11.43 -13.38 0.03
CA ALA A 91 12.15 -12.96 -1.17
C ALA A 91 11.25 -12.49 -2.34
N ALA A 92 9.93 -12.52 -2.17
CA ALA A 92 8.97 -12.03 -3.17
C ALA A 92 8.79 -10.50 -3.15
N VAL A 93 9.53 -9.78 -2.28
CA VAL A 93 9.41 -8.32 -2.05
C VAL A 93 10.79 -7.66 -2.09
#